data_AF-A0AAD4GS45-F1
#
_entry.id   AF-A0AAD4GS45-F1
#
_cell.length_a   1.000
_cell.length_b   1.000
_cell.length_c   1.000
_cell.angle_alpha   90.00
_cell.angle_beta   90.00
_cell.angle_gamma   90.00
#
_symmetry.space_group_name_H-M   'P 1'
#
loop_
_entity.id
_entity.type
_entity.pdbx_description
1 polymer ?
#
loop_
_entity_poly.entity_id
_entity_poly.type
_entity_poly.pdbx_seq_one_letter_code
_entity_poly.pdbx_strand_id
1 'polypeptide(L)'
;MADSPVMPKGVGTRLSLDGLLVVIWIGVGLGVIFAAIRMFIRIKRMGRLLADDYFVLFALAVLITNAVLMTLQGPSMYYTALNPMGPDIAYHGTTYVRYEFAIIGLFWTVLWSIKGSFLALYWMIIGVLPRYRWVWIGVTTFTIASYIVCWLLSALNCHPASNYFVLGGCSKPIDQRSAMITICFSTAVDILTDLMIMGIGVKILWSASITARQKIGVGIVFCLGVFIIVAAIVRAVEISDKAYSDIVAIGVWSVAESSISMIIGCLPPFKELVSSNSGSSKGYTSGRTTSGTNASSRIKNRSWSEIPLPLQSHDQHVYRDMEYELHTRDTTVTGGVGRSSSRASTSEDGRPGEIRMMKEFSLVTQ
;
A
#
# COMPACT_ATOMS: atom_id res chain seq x y z
N MET A 1 40.43 -40.58 15.82
CA MET A 1 39.01 -40.20 15.76
C MET A 1 38.76 -39.72 14.36
N ALA A 2 38.09 -40.52 13.54
CA ALA A 2 37.80 -40.17 12.15
C ALA A 2 36.75 -39.05 12.16
N ASP A 3 37.07 -37.93 11.53
CA ASP A 3 36.10 -36.88 11.24
C ASP A 3 35.01 -37.48 10.35
N SER A 4 33.86 -37.76 10.93
CA SER A 4 32.64 -38.06 10.20
C SER A 4 32.41 -36.92 9.21
N PRO A 5 32.19 -37.18 7.90
CA PRO A 5 31.85 -36.12 6.96
C PRO A 5 30.59 -35.43 7.48
N VAL A 6 30.67 -34.10 7.64
CA VAL A 6 29.54 -33.26 8.05
C VAL A 6 28.44 -33.45 7.00
N MET A 7 27.48 -34.34 7.26
CA MET A 7 26.32 -34.50 6.41
C MET A 7 25.60 -33.15 6.36
N PRO A 8 25.27 -32.62 5.17
CA PRO A 8 24.47 -31.41 5.07
C PRO A 8 23.14 -31.68 5.78
N LYS A 9 22.86 -30.95 6.85
CA LYS A 9 21.57 -30.99 7.55
C LYS A 9 20.76 -29.81 7.06
N GLY A 10 19.56 -30.05 6.53
CA GLY A 10 18.67 -28.98 6.09
C GLY A 10 17.68 -29.42 5.02
N VAL A 11 16.68 -28.57 4.77
CA VAL A 11 15.67 -28.64 3.70
C VAL A 11 16.33 -28.83 2.35
N GLY A 12 17.52 -28.28 2.13
CA GLY A 12 18.31 -28.48 0.90
C GLY A 12 18.67 -29.93 0.57
N THR A 13 18.61 -30.86 1.54
CA THR A 13 18.80 -32.30 1.26
C THR A 13 17.52 -33.02 0.83
N ARG A 14 16.35 -32.43 1.10
CA ARG A 14 15.04 -32.99 0.71
C ARG A 14 14.41 -32.26 -0.46
N LEU A 15 14.76 -31.00 -0.66
CA LEU A 15 14.26 -30.14 -1.72
C LEU A 15 15.37 -29.91 -2.75
N SER A 16 15.17 -30.44 -3.96
CA SER A 16 16.09 -30.20 -5.09
C SER A 16 16.03 -28.74 -5.54
N LEU A 17 17.07 -28.30 -6.25
CA LEU A 17 17.11 -26.98 -6.88
C LEU A 17 15.86 -26.73 -7.74
N ASP A 18 15.46 -27.71 -8.56
CA ASP A 18 14.27 -27.62 -9.40
C ASP A 18 13.00 -27.45 -8.57
N GLY A 19 12.90 -28.16 -7.43
CA GLY A 19 11.78 -28.01 -6.49
C GLY A 19 11.71 -26.59 -5.90
N LEU A 20 12.84 -26.00 -5.52
CA LEU A 20 12.91 -24.62 -5.05
C LEU A 20 12.46 -23.64 -6.15
N LEU A 21 12.94 -23.81 -7.38
CA LEU A 21 12.56 -22.97 -8.51
C LEU A 21 11.06 -23.05 -8.80
N VAL A 22 10.48 -24.25 -8.76
CA VAL A 22 9.03 -24.45 -8.92
C VAL A 22 8.25 -23.66 -7.87
N VAL A 23 8.66 -23.72 -6.59
CA VAL A 23 8.01 -22.95 -5.51
C VAL A 23 8.11 -21.44 -5.75
N ILE A 24 9.28 -20.94 -6.16
CA ILE A 24 9.50 -19.52 -6.48
C ILE A 24 8.56 -19.05 -7.59
N TRP A 25 8.56 -19.75 -8.72
CA TRP A 25 7.79 -19.33 -9.89
C TRP A 25 6.28 -19.52 -9.71
N ILE A 26 5.84 -20.50 -8.90
CA ILE A 26 4.44 -20.61 -8.50
C ILE A 26 4.03 -19.38 -7.66
N GLY A 27 4.84 -18.98 -6.68
CA GLY A 27 4.58 -17.80 -5.85
C GLY A 27 4.46 -16.52 -6.68
N VAL A 28 5.40 -16.31 -7.62
CA VAL A 28 5.36 -15.19 -8.58
C VAL A 28 4.13 -15.28 -9.48
N GLY A 29 3.82 -16.45 -10.03
CA GLY A 29 2.67 -16.66 -10.91
C GLY A 29 1.35 -16.31 -10.22
N LEU A 30 1.18 -16.75 -8.97
CA LEU A 30 0.04 -16.35 -8.15
C LEU A 30 0.02 -14.83 -7.93
N GLY A 31 1.15 -14.21 -7.58
CA GLY A 31 1.26 -12.76 -7.44
C GLY A 31 0.83 -12.00 -8.71
N VAL A 32 1.28 -12.44 -9.88
CA VAL A 32 0.91 -11.87 -11.18
C VAL A 32 -0.60 -11.99 -11.42
N ILE A 33 -1.19 -13.17 -11.17
CA ILE A 33 -2.63 -13.41 -11.36
C ILE A 33 -3.45 -12.47 -10.46
N PHE A 34 -3.13 -12.39 -9.17
CA PHE A 34 -3.86 -11.53 -8.23
C PHE A 34 -3.70 -10.05 -8.56
N ALA A 35 -2.49 -9.62 -8.96
CA ALA A 35 -2.26 -8.25 -9.43
C ALA A 35 -3.04 -7.95 -10.70
N ALA A 36 -3.05 -8.85 -11.69
CA ALA A 36 -3.80 -8.69 -12.93
C ALA A 36 -5.31 -8.57 -12.67
N ILE A 37 -5.86 -9.43 -11.81
CA ILE A 37 -7.27 -9.36 -11.40
C ILE A 37 -7.56 -8.00 -10.75
N ARG A 38 -6.68 -7.53 -9.84
CA ARG A 38 -6.82 -6.23 -9.20
C ARG A 38 -6.86 -5.09 -10.23
N MET A 39 -5.91 -5.07 -11.16
CA MET A 39 -5.83 -4.04 -12.21
C MET A 39 -7.06 -4.06 -13.10
N PHE A 40 -7.53 -5.25 -13.48
CA PHE A 40 -8.75 -5.42 -14.26
C PHE A 40 -9.98 -4.83 -13.54
N ILE A 41 -10.13 -5.10 -12.24
CA ILE A 41 -11.23 -4.56 -11.42
C ILE A 41 -11.17 -3.04 -11.38
N ARG A 42 -9.99 -2.46 -11.12
CA ARG A 42 -9.79 -1.01 -11.00
C ARG A 42 -10.07 -0.29 -12.32
N ILE A 43 -9.52 -0.79 -13.42
CA ILE A 43 -9.73 -0.22 -14.75
C ILE A 43 -11.20 -0.31 -15.14
N LYS A 44 -11.85 -1.47 -14.95
CA LYS A 44 -13.24 -1.68 -15.36
C LYS A 44 -14.26 -0.91 -14.52
N ARG A 45 -14.03 -0.75 -13.20
CA ARG A 45 -14.99 -0.09 -12.31
C ARG A 45 -14.70 1.39 -12.07
N MET A 46 -13.43 1.79 -11.97
CA MET A 46 -13.05 3.17 -11.63
C MET A 46 -12.48 3.95 -12.81
N GLY A 47 -12.05 3.29 -13.89
CA GLY A 47 -11.51 3.96 -15.08
C GLY A 47 -10.16 4.67 -14.86
N ARG A 48 -9.57 4.58 -13.67
CA ARG A 48 -8.29 5.21 -13.30
C ARG A 48 -7.53 4.37 -12.28
N LEU A 49 -6.21 4.46 -12.32
CA LEU A 49 -5.32 3.85 -11.33
C LEU A 49 -5.11 4.80 -10.16
N LEU A 50 -5.11 4.26 -8.95
CA LEU A 50 -4.85 5.03 -7.74
C LEU A 50 -3.38 4.87 -7.31
N ALA A 51 -2.92 5.77 -6.43
CA ALA A 51 -1.58 5.69 -5.85
C ALA A 51 -1.29 4.30 -5.23
N ASP A 52 -2.29 3.65 -4.63
CA ASP A 52 -2.16 2.31 -4.05
C ASP A 52 -1.86 1.22 -5.10
N ASP A 53 -2.35 1.36 -6.33
CA ASP A 53 -2.15 0.39 -7.40
C ASP A 53 -0.71 0.48 -7.96
N TYR A 54 -0.12 1.67 -7.99
CA TYR A 54 1.28 1.85 -8.40
C TYR A 54 2.26 1.16 -7.42
N PHE A 55 1.99 1.22 -6.12
CA PHE A 55 2.80 0.48 -5.12
C PHE A 55 2.71 -1.03 -5.32
N VAL A 56 1.54 -1.56 -5.69
CA VAL A 56 1.37 -3.01 -5.97
C VAL A 56 2.10 -3.41 -7.25
N LEU A 57 2.02 -2.61 -8.31
CA LEU A 57 2.77 -2.87 -9.55
C LEU A 57 4.28 -2.81 -9.32
N PHE A 58 4.75 -1.85 -8.53
CA PHE A 58 6.14 -1.75 -8.14
C PHE A 58 6.58 -2.98 -7.33
N ALA A 59 5.79 -3.38 -6.32
CA ALA A 59 6.03 -4.60 -5.55
C ALA A 59 6.10 -5.85 -6.45
N LEU A 60 5.24 -5.95 -7.47
CA LEU A 60 5.25 -7.06 -8.43
C LEU A 60 6.54 -7.07 -9.27
N ALA A 61 6.96 -5.91 -9.79
CA ALA A 61 8.18 -5.80 -10.58
C ALA A 61 9.42 -6.19 -9.76
N VAL A 62 9.47 -5.74 -8.51
CA VAL A 62 10.51 -6.10 -7.54
C VAL A 62 10.45 -7.60 -7.22
N LEU A 63 9.27 -8.17 -6.99
CA LEU A 63 9.09 -9.61 -6.71
C LEU A 63 9.59 -10.48 -7.87
N ILE A 64 9.29 -10.10 -9.11
CA ILE A 64 9.79 -10.78 -10.32
C ILE A 64 11.31 -10.67 -10.40
N THR A 65 11.86 -9.47 -10.17
CA THR A 65 13.32 -9.25 -10.15
C THR A 65 13.99 -10.12 -9.09
N ASN A 66 13.41 -10.18 -7.89
CA ASN A 66 13.91 -11.00 -6.80
C ASN A 66 13.90 -12.49 -7.18
N ALA A 67 12.83 -12.99 -7.79
CA ALA A 67 12.73 -14.37 -8.24
C ALA A 67 13.75 -14.73 -9.34
N VAL A 68 14.02 -13.80 -10.26
CA VAL A 68 15.07 -13.97 -11.28
C VAL A 68 16.45 -14.06 -10.61
N LEU A 69 16.77 -13.15 -9.67
CA LEU A 69 18.04 -13.21 -8.95
C LEU A 69 18.19 -14.49 -8.13
N MET A 70 17.14 -14.95 -7.46
CA MET A 70 17.14 -16.24 -6.75
C MET A 70 17.35 -17.42 -7.70
N THR A 71 16.81 -17.36 -8.92
CA THR A 71 17.04 -18.39 -9.95
C THR A 71 18.50 -18.43 -10.38
N LEU A 72 19.14 -17.27 -10.55
CA LEU A 72 20.57 -17.16 -10.90
C LEU A 72 21.49 -17.58 -9.73
N GLN A 73 21.08 -17.29 -8.50
CA GLN A 73 21.82 -17.64 -7.28
C GLN A 73 21.75 -19.15 -6.98
N GLY A 74 20.63 -19.81 -7.30
CA GLY A 74 20.31 -21.20 -6.93
C GLY A 74 21.45 -22.20 -7.14
N PRO A 75 22.08 -22.30 -8.32
CA PRO A 75 23.19 -23.23 -8.55
C PRO A 75 24.39 -23.00 -7.59
N SER A 76 24.76 -21.74 -7.37
CA SER A 76 25.88 -21.39 -6.47
C SER A 76 25.53 -21.66 -5.01
N MET A 77 24.29 -21.40 -4.61
CA MET A 77 23.77 -21.69 -3.28
C MET A 77 23.79 -23.20 -2.98
N TYR A 78 23.25 -24.04 -3.87
CA TYR A 78 23.26 -25.50 -3.69
C TYR A 78 24.68 -26.08 -3.73
N TYR A 79 25.57 -25.55 -4.57
CA TYR A 79 26.98 -25.95 -4.56
C TYR A 79 27.63 -25.67 -3.19
N THR A 80 27.44 -24.47 -2.65
CA THR A 80 28.00 -24.09 -1.34
C THR A 80 27.42 -24.89 -0.16
N ALA A 81 26.14 -25.28 -0.26
CA ALA A 81 25.46 -26.05 0.77
C ALA A 81 25.84 -27.55 0.77
N LEU A 82 26.05 -28.14 -0.42
CA LEU A 82 26.33 -29.58 -0.57
C LEU A 82 27.82 -29.92 -0.57
N ASN A 83 28.68 -28.99 -1.02
CA ASN A 83 30.13 -29.20 -1.16
C ASN A 83 30.94 -28.12 -0.43
N PRO A 84 30.85 -28.02 0.91
CA PRO A 84 31.49 -26.95 1.68
C PRO A 84 33.03 -26.95 1.60
N MET A 85 33.66 -28.06 1.20
CA MET A 85 35.11 -28.21 1.03
C MET A 85 35.53 -28.43 -0.44
N GLY A 86 34.65 -28.09 -1.40
CA GLY A 86 34.94 -28.25 -2.83
C GLY A 86 36.04 -27.30 -3.32
N PRO A 87 36.77 -27.65 -4.39
CA PRO A 87 37.86 -26.82 -4.93
C PRO A 87 37.37 -25.45 -5.44
N ASP A 88 36.11 -25.35 -5.89
CA ASP A 88 35.53 -24.12 -6.45
C ASP A 88 34.67 -23.32 -5.44
N ILE A 89 34.75 -23.65 -4.14
CA ILE A 89 33.90 -23.04 -3.11
C ILE A 89 34.04 -21.52 -3.01
N ALA A 90 35.25 -20.99 -3.22
CA ALA A 90 35.50 -19.55 -3.19
C ALA A 90 34.74 -18.80 -4.29
N TYR A 91 34.68 -19.38 -5.49
CA TYR A 91 33.97 -18.79 -6.64
C TYR A 91 32.45 -18.84 -6.44
N HIS A 92 31.92 -20.00 -6.08
CA HIS A 92 30.48 -20.16 -5.85
C HIS A 92 30.00 -19.40 -4.61
N GLY A 93 30.81 -19.37 -3.54
CA GLY A 93 30.48 -18.64 -2.32
C GLY A 93 30.49 -17.13 -2.50
N THR A 94 31.47 -16.56 -3.18
CA THR A 94 31.48 -15.10 -3.48
C THR A 94 30.33 -14.71 -4.40
N THR A 95 30.01 -15.54 -5.39
CA THR A 95 28.86 -15.34 -6.27
C THR A 95 27.55 -15.39 -5.48
N TYR A 96 27.39 -16.38 -4.59
CA TYR A 96 26.23 -16.52 -3.71
C TYR A 96 26.00 -15.26 -2.87
N VAL A 97 27.03 -14.76 -2.17
CA VAL A 97 26.88 -13.61 -1.25
C VAL A 97 26.58 -12.31 -2.01
N ARG A 98 27.10 -12.14 -3.23
CA ARG A 98 26.76 -10.97 -4.08
C ARG A 98 25.28 -10.92 -4.45
N TYR A 99 24.70 -12.05 -4.84
CA TYR A 99 23.27 -12.14 -5.11
C TYR A 99 22.45 -11.99 -3.83
N GLU A 100 22.90 -12.60 -2.73
CA GLU A 100 22.22 -12.55 -1.42
C GLU A 100 22.00 -11.10 -0.96
N PHE A 101 23.01 -10.23 -1.13
CA PHE A 101 22.90 -8.80 -0.80
C PHE A 101 21.69 -8.15 -1.48
N ALA A 102 21.58 -8.36 -2.80
CA ALA A 102 20.52 -7.77 -3.62
C ALA A 102 19.16 -8.41 -3.28
N ILE A 103 19.13 -9.73 -3.08
CA ILE A 103 17.91 -10.48 -2.78
C ILE A 103 17.32 -10.06 -1.43
N ILE A 104 18.13 -9.89 -0.38
CA ILE A 104 17.66 -9.39 0.92
C ILE A 104 17.09 -7.97 0.78
N GLY A 105 17.78 -7.10 0.05
CA GLY A 105 17.31 -5.73 -0.20
C GLY A 105 15.97 -5.70 -0.95
N LEU A 106 15.84 -6.52 -2.00
CA LEU A 106 14.61 -6.62 -2.79
C LEU A 106 13.47 -7.23 -1.97
N PHE A 107 13.75 -8.26 -1.19
CA PHE A 107 12.79 -8.86 -0.25
C PHE A 107 12.14 -7.80 0.65
N TRP A 108 12.96 -6.98 1.33
CA TRP A 108 12.46 -5.90 2.18
C TRP A 108 11.66 -4.87 1.38
N THR A 109 12.10 -4.53 0.17
CA THR A 109 11.37 -3.58 -0.68
C THR A 109 9.99 -4.10 -1.09
N VAL A 110 9.81 -5.40 -1.33
CA VAL A 110 8.48 -5.99 -1.65
C VAL A 110 7.54 -5.80 -0.46
N LEU A 111 7.95 -6.22 0.74
CA LEU A 111 7.13 -6.13 1.95
C LEU A 111 6.72 -4.68 2.26
N TRP A 112 7.66 -3.74 2.21
CA TRP A 112 7.37 -2.34 2.51
C TRP A 112 6.57 -1.65 1.41
N SER A 113 6.71 -2.06 0.15
CA SER A 113 5.86 -1.56 -0.95
C SER A 113 4.40 -1.94 -0.74
N ILE A 114 4.13 -3.14 -0.26
CA ILE A 114 2.76 -3.60 0.07
C ILE A 114 2.20 -2.81 1.26
N LYS A 115 2.99 -2.59 2.32
CA LYS A 115 2.61 -1.69 3.43
C LYS A 115 2.32 -0.28 2.92
N GLY A 116 3.13 0.22 2.00
CA GLY A 116 2.95 1.50 1.30
C GLY A 116 1.62 1.57 0.55
N SER A 117 1.22 0.49 -0.14
CA SER A 117 -0.09 0.40 -0.79
C SER A 117 -1.25 0.52 0.20
N PHE A 118 -1.16 -0.15 1.36
CA PHE A 118 -2.16 -0.01 2.42
C PHE A 118 -2.23 1.41 2.99
N LEU A 119 -1.07 2.02 3.26
CA LEU A 119 -0.98 3.40 3.74
C LEU A 119 -1.57 4.39 2.72
N ALA A 120 -1.28 4.23 1.42
CA ALA A 120 -1.85 5.04 0.35
C ALA A 120 -3.39 4.90 0.27
N LEU A 121 -3.90 3.67 0.41
CA LEU A 121 -5.34 3.42 0.47
C LEU A 121 -5.97 4.10 1.70
N TYR A 122 -5.32 4.05 2.86
CA TYR A 122 -5.81 4.71 4.06
C TYR A 122 -5.75 6.23 3.97
N TRP A 123 -4.75 6.82 3.30
CA TRP A 123 -4.70 8.26 3.07
C TRP A 123 -5.93 8.77 2.34
N MET A 124 -6.36 8.05 1.30
CA MET A 124 -7.57 8.39 0.55
C MET A 124 -8.82 8.39 1.45
N ILE A 125 -8.91 7.44 2.38
CA ILE A 125 -10.06 7.32 3.30
C ILE A 125 -10.00 8.39 4.39
N ILE A 126 -8.81 8.61 4.98
CA ILE A 126 -8.56 9.58 6.06
C ILE A 126 -8.63 11.03 5.54
N GLY A 127 -8.48 11.25 4.23
CA GLY A 127 -8.64 12.56 3.60
C GLY A 127 -9.93 13.29 4.02
N VAL A 128 -10.97 12.56 4.43
CA VAL A 128 -12.25 13.11 4.89
C VAL A 128 -12.25 13.47 6.39
N LEU A 129 -11.33 12.94 7.21
CA LEU A 129 -11.26 13.15 8.65
C LEU A 129 -9.94 13.82 9.11
N PRO A 130 -9.90 15.15 9.31
CA PRO A 130 -8.66 15.88 9.57
C PRO A 130 -7.94 15.47 10.86
N ARG A 131 -8.66 14.97 11.87
CA ARG A 131 -8.07 14.54 13.16
C ARG A 131 -7.14 13.32 13.02
N TYR A 132 -7.42 12.41 12.07
CA TYR A 132 -6.65 11.17 11.91
C TYR A 132 -5.44 11.34 10.97
N ARG A 133 -5.28 12.50 10.31
CA ARG A 133 -4.15 12.78 9.43
C ARG A 133 -2.81 12.75 10.17
N TRP A 134 -2.74 13.34 11.36
CA TRP A 134 -1.51 13.34 12.16
C TRP A 134 -1.05 11.94 12.56
N VAL A 135 -2.00 11.06 12.92
CA VAL A 135 -1.70 9.66 13.22
C VAL A 135 -1.17 8.95 11.98
N TRP A 136 -1.82 9.13 10.82
CA TRP A 136 -1.36 8.55 9.56
C TRP A 136 0.03 9.04 9.15
N ILE A 137 0.33 10.35 9.31
CA ILE A 137 1.65 10.91 9.01
C ILE A 137 2.69 10.28 9.94
N GLY A 138 2.38 10.14 11.23
CA GLY A 138 3.26 9.48 12.21
C GLY A 138 3.56 8.03 11.83
N VAL A 139 2.53 7.24 11.50
CA VAL A 139 2.72 5.84 11.10
C VAL A 139 3.48 5.74 9.78
N THR A 140 3.15 6.54 8.78
CA THR A 140 3.85 6.55 7.47
C THR A 140 5.32 6.91 7.65
N THR A 141 5.61 7.93 8.45
CA THR A 141 6.99 8.35 8.74
C THR A 141 7.75 7.23 9.46
N PHE A 142 7.11 6.58 10.44
CA PHE A 142 7.69 5.44 11.14
C PHE A 142 7.96 4.25 10.20
N THR A 143 7.03 3.94 9.29
CA THR A 143 7.19 2.86 8.30
C THR A 143 8.31 3.15 7.29
N ILE A 144 8.47 4.39 6.85
CA ILE A 144 9.58 4.78 5.97
C ILE A 144 10.90 4.75 6.73
N ALA A 145 10.94 5.25 7.95
CA ALA A 145 12.14 5.19 8.79
C ALA A 145 12.55 3.74 9.07
N SER A 146 11.60 2.86 9.39
CA SER A 146 11.89 1.44 9.61
C SER A 146 12.43 0.74 8.37
N TYR A 147 11.90 1.07 7.18
CA TYR A 147 12.42 0.57 5.92
C TYR A 147 13.91 0.87 5.77
N ILE A 148 14.27 2.14 5.93
CA ILE A 148 15.64 2.63 5.78
C ILE A 148 16.55 1.95 6.80
N VAL A 149 16.10 1.86 8.06
CA VAL A 149 16.89 1.20 9.12
C VAL A 149 17.06 -0.29 8.84
N CYS A 150 16.01 -1.03 8.48
CA CYS A 150 16.12 -2.45 8.14
C CYS A 150 17.05 -2.69 6.95
N TRP A 151 16.99 -1.83 5.93
CA TRP A 151 17.85 -1.91 4.76
C TRP A 151 19.32 -1.62 5.11
N LEU A 152 19.57 -0.58 5.90
CA LEU A 152 20.92 -0.22 6.38
C LEU A 152 21.50 -1.30 7.30
N LEU A 153 20.73 -1.82 8.25
CA LEU A 153 21.17 -2.92 9.10
C LEU A 153 21.47 -4.15 8.26
N SER A 154 20.62 -4.46 7.27
CA SER A 154 20.85 -5.55 6.31
C SER A 154 22.17 -5.39 5.55
N ALA A 155 22.44 -4.17 5.07
CA ALA A 155 23.63 -3.86 4.28
C ALA A 155 24.93 -3.77 5.13
N LEU A 156 24.81 -3.39 6.40
CA LEU A 156 25.94 -3.14 7.31
C LEU A 156 26.15 -4.27 8.33
N ASN A 157 25.58 -5.45 8.11
CA ASN A 157 25.74 -6.61 8.99
C ASN A 157 27.17 -7.12 9.16
N CYS A 158 28.14 -6.62 8.37
CA CYS A 158 29.51 -7.10 8.35
C CYS A 158 30.51 -5.97 8.56
N HIS A 159 31.53 -6.20 9.40
CA HIS A 159 32.53 -5.19 9.74
C HIS A 159 33.96 -5.54 9.29
N PRO A 160 34.56 -4.78 8.34
CA PRO A 160 33.99 -3.71 7.51
C PRO A 160 33.02 -4.21 6.43
N ALA A 161 32.11 -3.34 5.96
CA ALA A 161 31.08 -3.71 4.98
C ALA A 161 31.66 -4.22 3.64
N SER A 162 32.89 -3.83 3.29
CA SER A 162 33.62 -4.36 2.13
C SER A 162 33.80 -5.88 2.17
N ASN A 163 33.87 -6.45 3.38
CA ASN A 163 34.05 -7.89 3.57
C ASN A 163 32.79 -8.70 3.29
N TYR A 164 31.63 -8.05 3.13
CA TYR A 164 30.40 -8.72 2.73
C TYR A 164 30.58 -9.45 1.39
N PHE A 165 31.30 -8.86 0.44
CA PHE A 165 31.48 -9.45 -0.89
C PHE A 165 32.58 -10.52 -0.98
N VAL A 166 33.16 -10.92 0.16
CA VAL A 166 34.23 -11.91 0.27
C VAL A 166 33.74 -13.10 1.08
N LEU A 167 33.91 -14.32 0.53
CA LEU A 167 33.54 -15.54 1.25
C LEU A 167 34.33 -15.66 2.55
N GLY A 168 33.64 -15.83 3.67
CA GLY A 168 34.26 -15.91 5.01
C GLY A 168 34.72 -14.55 5.58
N GLY A 169 34.45 -13.44 4.89
CA GLY A 169 34.81 -12.10 5.37
C GLY A 169 34.01 -11.65 6.60
N CYS A 170 32.83 -12.24 6.82
CA CYS A 170 31.88 -11.94 7.90
C CYS A 170 31.80 -13.07 8.93
N SER A 171 32.94 -13.72 9.22
CA SER A 171 33.00 -14.85 10.15
C SER A 171 33.37 -14.44 11.58
N LYS A 172 33.48 -13.14 11.89
CA LYS A 172 33.81 -12.72 13.25
C LYS A 172 32.62 -12.98 14.17
N PRO A 173 32.86 -13.30 15.46
CA PRO A 173 31.79 -13.48 16.43
C PRO A 173 30.91 -12.23 16.59
N ILE A 174 31.47 -11.04 16.33
CA ILE A 174 30.70 -9.79 16.31
C ILE A 174 29.75 -9.69 15.13
N ASP A 175 30.11 -10.24 13.95
CA ASP A 175 29.27 -10.24 12.76
C ASP A 175 28.09 -11.22 12.96
N GLN A 176 28.33 -12.39 13.56
CA GLN A 176 27.27 -13.35 13.91
C GLN A 176 26.27 -12.77 14.91
N ARG A 177 26.77 -12.07 15.95
CA ARG A 177 25.91 -11.40 16.92
C ARG A 177 25.11 -10.26 16.28
N SER A 178 25.75 -9.49 15.39
CA SER A 178 25.10 -8.39 14.67
C SER A 178 24.00 -8.90 13.74
N ALA A 179 24.23 -10.00 13.02
CA ALA A 179 23.23 -10.65 12.19
C ALA A 179 21.98 -11.08 12.99
N MET A 180 22.17 -11.70 14.16
CA MET A 180 21.03 -12.07 15.03
C MET A 180 20.26 -10.85 15.53
N ILE A 181 20.96 -9.79 15.94
CA ILE A 181 20.34 -8.55 16.38
C ILE A 181 19.54 -7.92 15.24
N THR A 182 20.11 -7.85 14.03
CA THR A 182 19.44 -7.33 12.84
C THR A 182 18.17 -8.11 12.52
N ILE A 183 18.23 -9.44 12.51
CA ILE A 183 17.05 -10.29 12.25
C ILE A 183 15.95 -10.02 13.28
N CYS A 184 16.30 -10.07 14.57
CA CYS A 184 15.32 -9.88 15.65
C CYS A 184 14.71 -8.47 15.62
N PHE A 185 15.54 -7.45 15.40
CA PHE A 185 15.09 -6.06 15.27
C PHE A 185 14.19 -5.87 14.05
N SER A 186 14.62 -6.34 12.88
CA SER A 186 13.86 -6.18 11.64
C SER A 186 12.52 -6.91 11.70
N THR A 187 12.47 -8.13 12.25
CA THR A 187 11.20 -8.84 12.49
C THR A 187 10.31 -8.08 13.48
N ALA A 188 10.86 -7.60 14.59
CA ALA A 188 10.06 -6.87 15.59
C ALA A 188 9.44 -5.60 15.01
N VAL A 189 10.21 -4.84 14.23
CA VAL A 189 9.74 -3.62 13.60
C VAL A 189 8.76 -3.91 12.47
N ASP A 190 8.96 -4.99 11.71
CA ASP A 190 8.02 -5.44 10.68
C ASP A 190 6.64 -5.72 11.29
N ILE A 191 6.59 -6.55 12.34
CA ILE A 191 5.36 -6.86 13.09
C ILE A 191 4.74 -5.59 13.68
N LEU A 192 5.55 -4.72 14.29
CA LEU A 192 5.07 -3.47 14.87
C LEU A 192 4.42 -2.57 13.82
N THR A 193 5.04 -2.44 12.64
CA THR A 193 4.45 -1.66 11.55
C THR A 193 3.13 -2.27 11.05
N ASP A 194 3.02 -3.59 10.98
CA ASP A 194 1.75 -4.24 10.61
C ASP A 194 0.66 -3.97 11.63
N LEU A 195 0.96 -4.07 12.93
CA LEU A 195 0.03 -3.76 14.01
C LEU A 195 -0.43 -2.29 13.96
N MET A 196 0.48 -1.36 13.67
CA MET A 196 0.14 0.06 13.53
C MET A 196 -0.77 0.32 12.33
N ILE A 197 -0.45 -0.26 11.17
CA ILE A 197 -1.25 -0.13 9.94
C ILE A 197 -2.64 -0.77 10.13
N MET A 198 -2.70 -1.98 10.68
CA MET A 198 -3.96 -2.64 11.05
C MET A 198 -4.76 -1.81 12.05
N GLY A 199 -4.10 -1.23 13.06
CA GLY A 199 -4.73 -0.38 14.07
C GLY A 199 -5.43 0.83 13.46
N ILE A 200 -4.79 1.49 12.48
CA ILE A 200 -5.40 2.57 11.70
C ILE A 200 -6.66 2.04 10.98
N GLY A 201 -6.54 0.91 10.28
CA GLY A 201 -7.67 0.28 9.60
C GLY A 201 -8.84 0.02 10.56
N VAL A 202 -8.61 -0.65 11.68
CA VAL A 202 -9.66 -0.97 12.67
C VAL A 202 -10.32 0.28 13.23
N LYS A 203 -9.55 1.32 13.58
CA LYS A 203 -10.10 2.55 14.17
C LYS A 203 -10.97 3.33 13.18
N ILE A 204 -10.51 3.46 11.93
CA ILE A 204 -11.31 4.11 10.87
C ILE A 204 -12.64 3.38 10.69
N LEU A 205 -12.61 2.05 10.70
CA LEU A 205 -13.80 1.26 10.46
C LEU A 205 -14.75 1.18 11.66
N TRP A 206 -14.27 1.34 12.89
CA TRP A 206 -15.15 1.50 14.05
C TRP A 206 -15.86 2.85 14.06
N SER A 207 -15.19 3.91 13.62
CA SER A 207 -15.77 5.26 13.62
C SER A 207 -16.81 5.47 12.52
N ALA A 208 -16.78 4.68 11.46
CA ALA A 208 -17.80 4.74 10.43
C ALA A 208 -19.04 3.93 10.87
N SER A 209 -20.24 4.46 10.66
CA SER A 209 -21.49 3.71 10.85
C SER A 209 -21.65 2.69 9.71
N ILE A 210 -20.97 1.56 9.87
CA ILE A 210 -20.73 0.59 8.79
C ILE A 210 -21.90 -0.42 8.64
N THR A 211 -22.31 -0.68 7.40
CA THR A 211 -23.29 -1.74 7.05
C THR A 211 -22.69 -3.14 7.22
N ALA A 212 -23.51 -4.17 7.53
CA ALA A 212 -23.02 -5.53 7.82
C ALA A 212 -22.05 -6.12 6.75
N ARG A 213 -22.20 -5.72 5.48
CA ARG A 213 -21.31 -6.17 4.38
C ARG A 213 -19.92 -5.55 4.44
N GLN A 214 -19.82 -4.29 4.80
CA GLN A 214 -18.55 -3.63 5.01
C GLN A 214 -17.85 -4.17 6.28
N LYS A 215 -18.62 -4.62 7.29
CA LYS A 215 -18.10 -5.32 8.49
C LYS A 215 -17.34 -6.59 8.12
N ILE A 216 -17.81 -7.35 7.12
CA ILE A 216 -17.13 -8.55 6.60
C ILE A 216 -15.81 -8.18 5.92
N GLY A 217 -15.78 -7.11 5.12
CA GLY A 217 -14.55 -6.64 4.47
C GLY A 217 -13.44 -6.27 5.46
N VAL A 218 -13.81 -5.69 6.63
CA VAL A 218 -12.85 -5.42 7.72
C VAL A 218 -12.31 -6.69 8.30
N GLY A 219 -13.19 -7.65 8.57
CA GLY A 219 -12.82 -8.95 9.12
C GLY A 219 -11.80 -9.65 8.23
N ILE A 220 -12.00 -9.61 6.90
CA ILE A 220 -11.05 -10.16 5.95
C ILE A 220 -9.70 -9.45 6.06
N VAL A 221 -9.64 -8.11 5.95
CA VAL A 221 -8.37 -7.37 6.04
C VAL A 221 -7.65 -7.62 7.38
N PHE A 222 -8.39 -7.73 8.47
CA PHE A 222 -7.84 -8.06 9.79
C PHE A 222 -7.25 -9.47 9.83
N CYS A 223 -7.99 -10.48 9.34
CA CYS A 223 -7.49 -11.86 9.26
C CYS A 223 -6.23 -11.96 8.39
N LEU A 224 -6.15 -11.22 7.29
CA LEU A 224 -4.96 -11.20 6.43
C LEU A 224 -3.76 -10.57 7.14
N GLY A 225 -3.97 -9.48 7.90
CA GLY A 225 -2.91 -8.87 8.69
C GLY A 225 -2.37 -9.81 9.78
N VAL A 226 -3.25 -10.53 10.48
CA VAL A 226 -2.84 -11.58 11.43
C VAL A 226 -2.05 -12.68 10.73
N PHE A 227 -2.46 -13.07 9.52
CA PHE A 227 -1.74 -14.10 8.74
C PHE A 227 -0.33 -13.66 8.37
N ILE A 228 -0.11 -12.40 7.99
CA ILE A 228 1.24 -11.85 7.72
C ILE A 228 2.10 -11.91 8.98
N ILE A 229 1.56 -11.46 10.13
CA ILE A 229 2.29 -11.48 11.40
C ILE A 229 2.72 -12.91 11.77
N VAL A 230 1.82 -13.89 11.59
CA VAL A 230 2.14 -15.30 11.82
C VAL A 230 3.25 -15.79 10.88
N ALA A 231 3.18 -15.45 9.59
CA ALA A 231 4.23 -15.82 8.62
C ALA A 231 5.60 -15.24 9.00
N ALA A 232 5.65 -13.97 9.41
CA ALA A 232 6.88 -13.29 9.85
C ALA A 232 7.47 -13.95 11.12
N ILE A 233 6.62 -14.33 12.08
CA ILE A 233 7.06 -15.05 13.30
C ILE A 233 7.64 -16.41 12.94
N VAL A 234 6.96 -17.18 12.09
CA VAL A 234 7.44 -18.51 11.70
C VAL A 234 8.80 -18.41 11.02
N ARG A 235 8.99 -17.43 10.12
CA ARG A 235 10.31 -17.15 9.53
C ARG A 235 11.35 -16.85 10.59
N ALA A 236 11.06 -15.98 11.55
CA ALA A 236 12.03 -15.57 12.57
C ALA A 236 12.44 -16.74 13.48
N VAL A 237 11.48 -17.60 13.84
CA VAL A 237 11.74 -18.83 14.60
C VAL A 237 12.59 -19.79 13.77
N GLU A 238 12.25 -20.01 12.52
CA GLU A 238 12.98 -20.91 11.62
C GLU A 238 14.43 -20.47 11.39
N ILE A 239 14.68 -19.16 11.25
CA ILE A 239 16.03 -18.60 11.14
C ILE A 239 16.81 -18.76 12.45
N SER A 240 16.14 -18.64 13.60
CA SER A 240 16.77 -18.71 14.92
C SER A 240 17.06 -20.14 15.38
N ASP A 241 16.12 -21.07 15.18
CA ASP A 241 16.22 -22.46 15.63
C ASP A 241 17.11 -23.30 14.70
N LYS A 242 17.06 -23.08 13.38
CA LYS A 242 17.90 -23.79 12.40
C LYS A 242 19.22 -23.06 12.20
N ALA A 243 19.87 -22.71 13.31
CA ALA A 243 21.21 -22.15 13.45
C ALA A 243 21.95 -21.85 12.14
N TYR A 244 21.58 -20.79 11.40
CA TYR A 244 22.25 -20.28 10.18
C TYR A 244 22.68 -21.32 9.11
N SER A 245 22.26 -22.59 9.24
CA SER A 245 22.91 -23.74 8.59
C SER A 245 22.11 -24.25 7.41
N ASP A 246 20.86 -23.80 7.30
CA ASP A 246 19.95 -24.17 6.22
C ASP A 246 19.59 -22.94 5.38
N ILE A 247 20.56 -22.52 4.56
CA ILE A 247 20.42 -21.40 3.62
C ILE A 247 19.19 -21.62 2.71
N VAL A 248 18.86 -22.88 2.39
CA VAL A 248 17.71 -23.25 1.57
C VAL A 248 16.39 -22.98 2.26
N ALA A 249 16.25 -23.31 3.55
CA ALA A 249 15.05 -22.99 4.31
C ALA A 249 14.77 -21.48 4.36
N ILE A 250 15.80 -20.66 4.52
CA ILE A 250 15.67 -19.19 4.56
C ILE A 250 15.11 -18.66 3.24
N GLY A 251 15.62 -19.17 2.11
CA GLY A 251 15.12 -18.83 0.78
C GLY A 251 13.64 -19.18 0.60
N VAL A 252 13.24 -20.40 0.99
CA VAL A 252 11.85 -20.86 0.88
C VAL A 252 10.89 -19.99 1.69
N TRP A 253 11.23 -19.70 2.95
CA TRP A 253 10.40 -18.84 3.80
C TRP A 253 10.30 -17.41 3.28
N SER A 254 11.39 -16.85 2.75
CA SER A 254 11.40 -15.51 2.17
C SER A 254 10.46 -15.38 0.97
N VAL A 255 10.43 -16.41 0.12
CA VAL A 255 9.56 -16.47 -1.06
C VAL A 255 8.11 -16.64 -0.65
N ALA A 256 7.82 -17.54 0.29
CA ALA A 256 6.48 -17.77 0.81
C ALA A 256 5.90 -16.48 1.40
N GLU A 257 6.65 -15.81 2.25
CA GLU A 257 6.25 -14.55 2.90
C GLU A 257 6.01 -13.42 1.90
N SER A 258 6.92 -13.25 0.92
CA SER A 258 6.75 -12.22 -0.13
C SER A 258 5.52 -12.49 -1.01
N SER A 259 5.29 -13.75 -1.37
CA SER A 259 4.15 -14.16 -2.20
C SER A 259 2.83 -13.98 -1.46
N ILE A 260 2.77 -14.39 -0.19
CA ILE A 260 1.63 -14.19 0.70
C ILE A 260 1.32 -12.70 0.83
N SER A 261 2.33 -11.90 1.13
CA SER A 261 2.17 -10.45 1.28
C SER A 261 1.64 -9.82 -0.02
N MET A 262 2.16 -10.24 -1.18
CA MET A 262 1.70 -9.76 -2.48
C MET A 262 0.23 -10.08 -2.74
N ILE A 263 -0.19 -11.32 -2.46
CA ILE A 263 -1.59 -11.75 -2.58
C ILE A 263 -2.46 -10.89 -1.66
N ILE A 264 -2.05 -10.68 -0.41
CA ILE A 264 -2.78 -9.89 0.58
C ILE A 264 -2.89 -8.42 0.17
N GLY A 265 -1.81 -7.84 -0.36
CA GLY A 265 -1.81 -6.49 -0.91
C GLY A 265 -2.81 -6.31 -2.06
N CYS A 266 -3.11 -7.38 -2.80
CA CYS A 266 -4.09 -7.36 -3.88
C CYS A 266 -5.56 -7.45 -3.43
N LEU A 267 -5.85 -7.87 -2.19
CA LEU A 267 -7.21 -8.16 -1.70
C LEU A 267 -8.11 -6.94 -1.37
N PRO A 268 -7.62 -5.74 -0.98
CA PRO A 268 -8.50 -4.64 -0.57
C PRO A 268 -9.56 -4.20 -1.59
N PRO A 269 -9.31 -4.16 -2.91
CA PRO A 269 -10.32 -3.83 -3.92
C PRO A 269 -11.39 -4.91 -4.12
N PHE A 270 -11.12 -6.16 -3.75
CA PHE A 270 -12.13 -7.22 -3.82
C PHE A 270 -13.32 -6.95 -2.89
N LYS A 271 -13.14 -6.16 -1.81
CA LYS A 271 -14.25 -5.76 -0.93
C LYS A 271 -15.31 -4.93 -1.66
N GLU A 272 -14.90 -4.12 -2.64
CA GLU A 272 -15.82 -3.31 -3.43
C GLU A 272 -16.64 -4.16 -4.41
N LEU A 273 -16.08 -5.30 -4.86
CA LEU A 273 -16.79 -6.25 -5.72
C LEU A 273 -17.99 -6.88 -5.02
N VAL A 274 -17.80 -7.39 -3.79
CA VAL A 274 -18.82 -8.12 -3.02
C VAL A 274 -19.98 -7.20 -2.60
N SER A 275 -19.70 -5.92 -2.34
CA SER A 275 -20.75 -4.94 -1.97
C SER A 275 -21.65 -4.59 -3.15
N SER A 276 -21.08 -4.34 -4.33
CA SER A 276 -21.82 -3.79 -5.48
C SER A 276 -22.70 -4.79 -6.22
N ASN A 277 -22.43 -6.10 -6.14
CA ASN A 277 -23.15 -7.11 -6.94
C ASN A 277 -24.52 -7.51 -6.38
N SER A 278 -24.99 -6.82 -5.34
CA SER A 278 -26.23 -7.17 -4.62
C SER A 278 -27.33 -6.11 -4.74
N GLY A 279 -27.18 -5.16 -5.68
CA GLY A 279 -28.16 -4.11 -5.97
C GLY A 279 -28.95 -4.27 -7.27
N SER A 280 -28.59 -5.19 -8.17
CA SER A 280 -29.27 -5.35 -9.48
C SER A 280 -30.16 -6.58 -9.53
N SER A 281 -31.24 -6.58 -8.74
CA SER A 281 -32.41 -7.42 -8.99
C SER A 281 -33.67 -6.88 -8.28
N LYS A 282 -34.01 -5.60 -8.51
CA LYS A 282 -35.41 -5.18 -8.41
C LYS A 282 -35.99 -5.17 -9.81
N GLY A 283 -36.63 -6.28 -10.16
CA GLY A 283 -37.43 -6.41 -11.36
C GLY A 283 -38.50 -5.32 -11.38
N TYR A 284 -38.58 -4.63 -12.52
CA TYR A 284 -39.69 -3.76 -12.89
C TYR A 284 -40.99 -4.56 -12.84
N THR A 285 -41.81 -4.40 -11.80
CA THR A 285 -43.22 -4.75 -11.88
C THR A 285 -43.93 -3.67 -12.69
N SER A 286 -44.10 -3.94 -13.98
CA SER A 286 -44.96 -3.17 -14.89
C SER A 286 -46.41 -3.28 -14.42
N GLY A 287 -46.84 -2.38 -13.54
CA GLY A 287 -48.24 -2.18 -13.18
C GLY A 287 -48.97 -1.40 -14.26
N ARG A 288 -49.68 -2.13 -15.13
CA ARG A 288 -50.63 -1.61 -16.12
C ARG A 288 -51.78 -0.90 -15.38
N THR A 289 -51.85 0.43 -15.47
CA THR A 289 -52.99 1.20 -14.94
C THR A 289 -53.90 1.63 -16.10
N THR A 290 -55.05 0.98 -16.16
CA THR A 290 -56.25 1.40 -16.90
C THR A 290 -56.81 2.67 -16.28
N SER A 291 -57.01 3.69 -17.11
CA SER A 291 -57.75 4.90 -16.77
C SER A 291 -59.19 4.57 -16.35
N GLY A 292 -59.57 5.04 -15.16
CA GLY A 292 -60.93 5.00 -14.64
C GLY A 292 -61.05 6.03 -13.51
N THR A 293 -61.78 7.11 -13.79
CA THR A 293 -62.00 8.27 -12.92
C THR A 293 -62.70 7.93 -11.61
N ASN A 294 -62.23 8.53 -10.53
CA ASN A 294 -62.79 8.44 -9.18
C ASN A 294 -64.20 9.04 -9.06
N ALA A 295 -65.02 8.41 -8.22
CA ALA A 295 -65.83 9.13 -7.24
C ALA A 295 -66.15 8.20 -6.05
N SER A 296 -65.54 8.45 -4.90
CA SER A 296 -66.23 8.65 -3.62
C SER A 296 -65.26 8.51 -2.43
N SER A 297 -65.46 9.42 -1.49
CA SER A 297 -64.73 9.70 -0.27
C SER A 297 -64.57 8.51 0.68
N ARG A 298 -63.34 8.34 1.20
CA ARG A 298 -63.14 7.77 2.54
C ARG A 298 -61.97 8.45 3.24
N ILE A 299 -62.31 9.26 4.24
CA ILE A 299 -61.39 9.82 5.22
C ILE A 299 -60.80 8.65 6.02
N LYS A 300 -59.47 8.53 6.03
CA LYS A 300 -58.76 7.69 7.01
C LYS A 300 -57.49 8.42 7.46
N ASN A 301 -57.52 8.87 8.71
CA ASN A 301 -56.38 9.39 9.46
C ASN A 301 -55.18 8.45 9.39
N ARG A 302 -54.01 8.93 8.92
CA ARG A 302 -52.68 8.42 9.30
C ARG A 302 -51.60 9.49 9.24
N SER A 303 -51.04 9.76 10.43
CA SER A 303 -49.62 9.88 10.78
C SER A 303 -48.66 10.64 9.86
N TRP A 304 -48.15 11.76 10.38
CA TRP A 304 -46.98 12.48 9.91
C TRP A 304 -45.73 11.59 9.98
N SER A 305 -45.19 11.15 8.83
CA SER A 305 -43.78 10.78 8.68
C SER A 305 -43.41 10.31 7.27
N GLU A 306 -43.74 11.02 6.19
CA GLU A 306 -43.06 10.82 4.89
C GLU A 306 -42.99 12.13 4.10
N ILE A 307 -41.84 12.80 4.18
CA ILE A 307 -41.44 13.86 3.25
C ILE A 307 -40.53 13.16 2.21
N PRO A 308 -40.93 13.03 0.94
CA PRO A 308 -40.02 12.57 -0.10
C PRO A 308 -39.12 13.73 -0.51
N LEU A 309 -37.80 13.59 -0.28
CA LEU A 309 -36.80 14.50 -0.85
C LEU A 309 -36.73 14.29 -2.37
N PRO A 310 -36.71 15.37 -3.18
CA PRO A 310 -36.49 15.26 -4.62
C PRO A 310 -35.04 14.85 -4.90
N LEU A 311 -34.85 13.71 -5.57
CA LEU A 311 -33.58 13.33 -6.19
C LEU A 311 -33.37 14.19 -7.43
N GLN A 312 -32.61 15.29 -7.28
CA GLN A 312 -32.10 16.08 -8.40
C GLN A 312 -30.81 15.44 -8.92
N SER A 313 -30.92 14.75 -10.05
CA SER A 313 -29.80 14.34 -10.89
C SER A 313 -29.41 15.48 -11.83
N HIS A 314 -28.45 16.33 -11.44
CA HIS A 314 -27.54 17.03 -12.37
C HIS A 314 -26.55 17.86 -11.56
N ASP A 315 -25.28 17.44 -11.49
CA ASP A 315 -24.19 18.40 -11.28
C ASP A 315 -22.84 17.77 -11.62
N GLN A 316 -22.37 18.02 -12.85
CA GLN A 316 -21.01 17.71 -13.29
C GLN A 316 -20.32 18.94 -13.91
N HIS A 317 -20.94 20.12 -13.86
CA HIS A 317 -20.34 21.35 -14.42
C HIS A 317 -19.69 22.26 -13.36
N VAL A 318 -19.96 22.10 -12.06
CA VAL A 318 -19.49 23.03 -11.03
C VAL A 318 -18.04 22.78 -10.55
N TYR A 319 -17.45 21.61 -10.83
CA TYR A 319 -16.06 21.33 -10.43
C TYR A 319 -14.99 21.85 -11.40
N ARG A 320 -15.35 22.29 -12.60
CA ARG A 320 -14.36 22.73 -13.61
C ARG A 320 -13.91 24.18 -13.44
N ASP A 321 -14.70 25.02 -12.78
CA ASP A 321 -14.41 26.45 -12.68
C ASP A 321 -13.60 26.84 -11.42
N MET A 322 -13.57 25.98 -10.39
CA MET A 322 -12.86 26.28 -9.13
C MET A 322 -11.33 26.13 -9.22
N GLU A 323 -10.82 25.42 -10.23
CA GLU A 323 -9.37 25.16 -10.37
C GLU A 323 -8.63 26.24 -11.18
N TYR A 324 -9.36 27.12 -11.88
CA TYR A 324 -8.75 28.23 -12.62
C TYR A 324 -8.58 29.52 -11.80
N GLU A 325 -9.39 29.75 -10.75
CA GLU A 325 -9.26 30.99 -9.95
C GLU A 325 -8.14 30.96 -8.90
N LEU A 326 -7.56 29.78 -8.59
CA LEU A 326 -6.52 29.68 -7.56
C LEU A 326 -5.10 30.04 -8.04
N HIS A 327 -4.90 30.25 -9.34
CA HIS A 327 -3.57 30.49 -9.92
C HIS A 327 -3.25 31.96 -10.30
N THR A 328 -4.11 32.93 -9.96
CA THR A 328 -3.92 34.34 -10.37
C THR A 328 -3.88 35.36 -9.23
N ARG A 329 -3.43 34.96 -8.03
CA ARG A 329 -3.08 35.91 -6.98
C ARG A 329 -1.63 35.73 -6.56
N ASP A 330 -0.73 36.35 -7.31
CA ASP A 330 0.35 37.11 -6.71
C ASP A 330 1.01 38.09 -7.69
N THR A 331 1.43 39.21 -7.13
CA THR A 331 2.18 40.35 -7.71
C THR A 331 1.35 41.42 -8.44
N THR A 332 1.15 42.57 -7.75
CA THR A 332 1.70 43.84 -8.27
C THR A 332 1.77 44.92 -7.18
N VAL A 333 3.01 45.37 -6.94
CA VAL A 333 3.39 46.54 -6.16
C VAL A 333 3.42 47.76 -7.08
N THR A 334 2.83 48.85 -6.58
CA THR A 334 2.92 50.30 -6.92
C THR A 334 3.55 50.80 -8.23
N GLY A 335 2.84 51.74 -8.87
CA GLY A 335 3.42 53.03 -9.28
C GLY A 335 3.14 53.50 -10.71
N GLY A 336 2.65 54.74 -10.86
CA GLY A 336 3.05 55.61 -11.98
C GLY A 336 1.99 56.05 -12.99
N VAL A 337 1.42 57.24 -12.74
CA VAL A 337 1.28 58.39 -13.66
C VAL A 337 0.93 58.15 -15.15
N GLY A 338 -0.21 58.72 -15.56
CA GLY A 338 -0.22 59.61 -16.75
C GLY A 338 -1.16 59.26 -17.91
N ARG A 339 -2.07 60.22 -18.16
CA ARG A 339 -2.37 60.80 -19.48
C ARG A 339 -3.54 60.25 -20.31
N SER A 340 -4.65 61.00 -20.21
CA SER A 340 -5.51 61.58 -21.27
C SER A 340 -6.28 60.69 -22.26
N SER A 341 -7.44 61.26 -22.67
CA SER A 341 -8.05 61.21 -24.01
C SER A 341 -9.25 60.28 -24.23
N SER A 342 -10.43 60.83 -23.90
CA SER A 342 -11.60 61.06 -24.78
C SER A 342 -12.25 59.94 -25.61
N ARG A 343 -13.56 59.73 -25.37
CA ARG A 343 -14.75 59.88 -26.27
C ARG A 343 -15.89 58.99 -25.73
N ALA A 344 -17.02 59.56 -25.29
CA ALA A 344 -18.26 59.78 -26.07
C ALA A 344 -18.81 58.47 -26.66
N SER A 345 -20.07 58.04 -26.46
CA SER A 345 -21.34 58.75 -26.31
C SER A 345 -22.49 57.77 -25.98
N THR A 346 -23.51 58.25 -25.23
CA THR A 346 -24.98 57.97 -25.32
C THR A 346 -25.47 56.50 -25.23
N SER A 347 -26.53 56.12 -24.50
CA SER A 347 -27.79 56.81 -24.17
C SER A 347 -28.50 56.11 -22.99
N GLU A 348 -29.35 56.88 -22.31
CA GLU A 348 -30.19 56.60 -21.13
C GLU A 348 -31.21 55.45 -21.29
N ASP A 349 -31.57 54.75 -20.20
CA ASP A 349 -32.91 54.88 -19.56
C ASP A 349 -32.98 54.17 -18.16
N GLY A 350 -33.92 54.64 -17.32
CA GLY A 350 -34.05 54.56 -15.83
C GLY A 350 -33.96 53.21 -15.08
N ARG A 351 -33.91 53.14 -13.73
CA ARG A 351 -34.36 54.01 -12.62
C ARG A 351 -33.60 53.64 -11.30
N PRO A 352 -33.70 54.46 -10.24
CA PRO A 352 -32.72 54.53 -9.15
C PRO A 352 -33.11 53.78 -7.88
N GLY A 353 -32.11 53.35 -7.10
CA GLY A 353 -32.27 52.92 -5.72
C GLY A 353 -30.96 53.02 -4.97
N GLU A 354 -30.70 54.13 -4.30
CA GLU A 354 -29.64 54.18 -3.28
C GLU A 354 -29.97 55.20 -2.18
N ILE A 355 -30.11 54.67 -0.96
CA ILE A 355 -30.21 55.43 0.29
C ILE A 355 -28.79 55.58 0.84
N ARG A 356 -28.47 56.81 1.22
CA ARG A 356 -27.16 57.32 1.65
C ARG A 356 -26.99 57.28 3.18
N MET A 357 -25.72 57.42 3.59
CA MET A 357 -25.18 57.92 4.88
C MET A 357 -24.64 56.83 5.83
N MET A 358 -23.50 56.94 6.52
CA MET A 358 -22.68 58.07 7.04
C MET A 358 -21.17 57.71 6.95
N LYS A 359 -20.21 58.61 6.70
CA LYS A 359 -19.65 59.75 7.48
C LYS A 359 -18.79 59.33 8.70
N GLU A 360 -17.47 59.50 8.61
CA GLU A 360 -16.52 60.10 9.60
C GLU A 360 -15.07 59.90 9.10
N PHE A 361 -14.31 60.97 8.82
CA PHE A 361 -13.33 61.65 9.70
C PHE A 361 -12.32 60.66 10.34
N SER A 362 -11.03 60.74 10.02
CA SER A 362 -10.15 61.71 10.67
C SER A 362 -8.81 61.91 9.93
N LEU A 363 -8.38 63.16 9.93
CA LEU A 363 -7.05 63.67 9.62
C LEU A 363 -6.00 63.15 10.60
N VAL A 364 -4.72 63.10 10.18
CA VAL A 364 -3.60 63.85 10.78
C VAL A 364 -2.30 63.54 10.01
N THR A 365 -1.78 64.58 9.36
CA THR A 365 -0.37 64.93 9.08
C THR A 365 0.61 64.35 10.10
N GLN A 366 1.79 63.84 9.73
CA GLN A 366 2.90 64.55 9.10
C GLN A 366 3.97 63.56 8.67
#